data_AF-A0A9R1XXS5-F1
#
_entry.id   AF-A0A9R1XXS5-F1
#
_cell.length_a   1.000
_cell.length_b   1.000
_cell.length_c   1.000
_cell.angle_alpha   90.00
_cell.angle_beta   90.00
_cell.angle_gamma   90.00
#
_symmetry.space_group_name_H-M   'P 1'
#
loop_
_entity.id
_entity.type
_entity.pdbx_description
1 polymer ?
#
loop_
_entity_poly.entity_id
_entity_poly.type
_entity_poly.pdbx_seq_one_letter_code
_entity_poly.pdbx_strand_id
1 'polypeptide(L)'
;MASTYNTTTYCRQTLIGGNYGLLNTTTFVPNPDYYGALLWHRLMGRHVLSTNFSGTNKIRSYAHCSKTSTGITLLLINLDGIKTTNVGISFINTIKIITQTTKKEPKEQKRTKFSKMRRNPKVNEVIREEYHLTAKNGDLHSQIVLLNGKELIVNSSGIIPSLNPIKQNFSSPINVAPYSIVFVHIPSVRFPACI
;
A
#
# COMPACT_ATOMS: atom_id res chain seq x y z
N MET A 1 -14.64 5.68 -2.29
CA MET A 1 -13.67 6.79 -2.14
C MET A 1 -13.93 7.78 -3.27
N ALA A 2 -13.76 9.10 -3.12
CA ALA A 2 -14.16 10.06 -4.16
C ALA A 2 -13.55 9.76 -5.55
N SER A 3 -12.31 9.26 -5.60
CA SER A 3 -11.63 8.85 -6.83
C SER A 3 -12.37 7.78 -7.63
N THR A 4 -13.12 6.88 -6.98
CA THR A 4 -13.92 5.84 -7.67
C THR A 4 -15.10 6.43 -8.46
N TYR A 5 -15.46 7.68 -8.19
CA TYR A 5 -16.52 8.43 -8.86
C TYR A 5 -15.95 9.56 -9.74
N ASN A 6 -14.71 9.39 -10.22
CA ASN A 6 -14.04 10.35 -11.12
C ASN A 6 -13.82 11.75 -10.52
N THR A 7 -13.83 11.88 -9.19
CA THR A 7 -13.37 13.11 -8.53
C THR A 7 -11.86 13.25 -8.72
N THR A 8 -11.42 14.30 -9.39
CA THR A 8 -10.01 14.51 -9.78
C THR A 8 -9.18 15.19 -8.71
N THR A 9 -9.82 15.95 -7.81
CA THR A 9 -9.15 16.74 -6.77
C THR A 9 -9.93 16.66 -5.46
N TYR A 10 -9.21 16.54 -4.36
CA TYR A 10 -9.76 16.61 -3.00
C TYR A 10 -8.94 17.61 -2.18
N CYS A 11 -9.61 18.65 -1.67
CA CYS A 11 -8.98 19.65 -0.81
C CYS A 11 -9.34 19.34 0.66
N ARG A 12 -8.34 18.91 1.43
CA ARG A 12 -8.51 18.64 2.87
C ARG A 12 -8.56 19.96 3.63
N GLN A 13 -9.74 20.31 4.14
CA GLN A 13 -9.87 21.35 5.15
C GLN A 13 -9.51 20.76 6.52
N THR A 14 -8.50 21.23 7.25
CA THR A 14 -7.45 22.20 6.90
C THR A 14 -6.07 21.58 7.14
N LEU A 15 -5.02 22.17 6.58
CA LEU A 15 -3.65 21.83 6.97
C LEU A 15 -3.41 22.18 8.45
N ILE A 16 -3.82 23.38 8.87
CA ILE A 16 -3.71 23.87 10.25
C ILE A 16 -4.93 24.72 10.61
N GLY A 17 -5.39 24.61 11.85
CA GLY A 17 -6.57 25.30 12.37
C GLY A 17 -7.73 24.35 12.67
N GLY A 18 -8.62 24.75 13.57
CA GLY A 18 -9.72 23.93 14.05
C GLY A 18 -9.27 22.63 14.75
N ASN A 19 -10.23 21.79 15.12
CA ASN A 19 -9.99 20.49 15.75
C ASN A 19 -9.78 19.34 14.74
N TYR A 20 -9.88 19.62 13.43
CA TYR A 20 -9.75 18.66 12.33
C TYR A 20 -8.54 18.92 11.42
N GLY A 21 -7.65 19.84 11.83
CA GLY A 21 -6.42 20.17 11.12
C GLY A 21 -5.47 18.98 11.03
N LEU A 22 -4.70 18.88 9.95
CA LEU A 22 -3.68 17.84 9.80
C LEU A 22 -2.49 18.05 10.75
N LEU A 23 -2.23 19.29 11.16
CA LEU A 23 -1.21 19.65 12.14
C LEU A 23 -1.87 20.21 13.40
N ASN A 24 -1.28 19.90 14.55
CA ASN A 24 -1.62 20.55 15.81
C ASN A 24 -1.36 22.06 15.70
N THR A 25 -2.31 22.88 16.14
CA THR A 25 -2.26 24.35 15.99
C THR A 25 -1.17 25.03 16.80
N THR A 26 -0.73 24.40 17.89
CA THR A 26 0.23 24.99 18.83
C THR A 26 1.62 24.39 18.65
N THR A 27 1.70 23.07 18.50
CA THR A 27 2.98 22.35 18.43
C THR A 27 3.46 22.09 17.00
N PHE A 28 2.58 22.28 15.99
CA PHE A 28 2.81 21.90 14.59
C PHE A 28 3.12 20.41 14.37
N VAL A 29 2.95 19.58 15.40
CA VAL A 29 3.12 18.13 15.29
C VAL A 29 1.98 17.57 14.44
N PRO A 30 2.26 16.65 13.50
CA PRO A 30 1.23 16.02 12.69
C PRO A 30 0.22 15.20 13.52
N ASN A 31 -1.06 15.44 13.27
CA ASN A 31 -2.16 14.62 13.79
C ASN A 31 -2.28 13.30 12.99
N PRO A 32 -2.99 12.27 13.50
CA PRO A 32 -3.11 10.96 12.87
C PRO A 32 -3.42 10.97 11.36
N ASP A 33 -4.37 11.81 10.95
CA ASP A 33 -4.81 11.93 9.55
C ASP A 33 -3.69 12.33 8.59
N TYR A 34 -2.69 13.06 9.06
CA TYR A 34 -1.56 13.48 8.25
C TYR A 34 -0.78 12.27 7.73
N TYR A 35 -0.58 11.23 8.55
CA TYR A 35 0.18 10.05 8.14
C TYR A 35 -0.55 9.21 7.10
N GLY A 36 -1.87 9.10 7.21
CA GLY A 36 -2.71 8.50 6.17
C GLY A 36 -2.63 9.27 4.85
N ALA A 37 -2.72 10.60 4.92
CA ALA A 37 -2.57 11.48 3.75
C ALA A 37 -1.16 11.41 3.13
N LEU A 38 -0.11 11.30 3.96
CA LEU A 38 1.27 11.21 3.51
C LEU A 38 1.56 9.89 2.79
N LEU A 39 1.10 8.75 3.33
CA LEU A 39 1.21 7.45 2.65
C LEU A 39 0.39 7.44 1.36
N TRP A 40 -0.83 7.98 1.39
CA TRP A 40 -1.64 8.16 0.19
C TRP A 40 -0.88 8.94 -0.88
N HIS A 41 -0.34 10.11 -0.53
CA HIS A 41 0.42 10.95 -1.44
C HIS A 41 1.65 10.24 -2.01
N ARG A 42 2.35 9.43 -1.20
CA ARG A 42 3.56 8.72 -1.61
C ARG A 42 3.28 7.50 -2.49
N LEU A 43 2.20 6.75 -2.23
CA LEU A 43 2.00 5.41 -2.80
C LEU A 43 0.89 5.32 -3.84
N MET A 44 -0.19 6.08 -3.68
CA MET A 44 -1.38 5.97 -4.53
C MET A 44 -1.23 6.84 -5.78
N GLY A 45 -1.28 6.22 -6.95
CA GLY A 45 -1.18 6.90 -8.24
C GLY A 45 -2.52 7.50 -8.70
N ARG A 46 -2.50 8.11 -9.89
CA ARG A 46 -3.64 8.86 -10.44
C ARG A 46 -4.73 7.97 -11.04
N HIS A 47 -4.35 6.82 -11.58
CA HIS A 47 -5.28 5.91 -12.25
C HIS A 47 -5.93 4.97 -11.24
N VAL A 48 -7.25 5.05 -11.15
CA VAL A 48 -8.07 4.23 -10.26
C VAL A 48 -8.36 2.90 -10.94
N LEU A 49 -8.25 1.82 -10.17
CA LEU A 49 -8.55 0.46 -10.63
C LEU A 49 -9.84 -0.02 -9.97
N SER A 50 -10.60 -0.85 -10.68
CA SER A 50 -11.78 -1.51 -10.11
C SER A 50 -11.35 -2.58 -9.11
N THR A 51 -11.97 -2.58 -7.94
CA THR A 51 -11.75 -3.58 -6.89
C THR A 51 -13.07 -4.10 -6.37
N ASN A 52 -13.11 -5.39 -6.11
CA ASN A 52 -14.20 -6.02 -5.39
C ASN A 52 -13.63 -6.78 -4.18
N PHE A 53 -14.36 -6.80 -3.08
CA PHE A 53 -14.01 -7.56 -1.88
C PHE A 53 -15.11 -8.59 -1.62
N SER A 54 -14.72 -9.85 -1.53
CA SER A 54 -15.60 -10.95 -1.15
C SER A 54 -15.31 -11.35 0.29
N GLY A 55 -16.34 -11.38 1.14
CA GLY A 55 -16.21 -11.69 2.56
C GLY A 55 -17.06 -10.75 3.43
N THR A 56 -16.48 -10.30 4.54
CA THR A 56 -17.13 -9.34 5.44
C THR A 56 -17.39 -7.98 4.78
N ASN A 57 -18.50 -7.33 5.15
CA ASN A 57 -18.81 -5.96 4.74
C ASN A 57 -18.04 -4.88 5.55
N LYS A 58 -17.20 -5.29 6.51
CA LYS A 58 -16.38 -4.41 7.34
C LYS A 58 -15.03 -4.05 6.72
N ILE A 59 -14.63 -4.70 5.62
CA ILE A 59 -13.46 -4.30 4.85
C ILE A 59 -13.89 -3.38 3.71
N ARG A 60 -13.26 -2.21 3.63
CA ARG A 60 -13.30 -1.37 2.42
C ARG A 60 -11.97 -1.54 1.69
N SER A 61 -12.04 -1.84 0.39
CA SER A 61 -10.88 -1.99 -0.47
C SER A 61 -10.90 -0.98 -1.62
N TYR A 62 -9.73 -0.44 -1.94
CA TYR A 62 -9.51 0.44 -3.08
C TYR A 62 -8.18 0.08 -3.73
N ALA A 63 -8.07 0.22 -5.06
CA ALA A 63 -6.81 0.04 -5.77
C ALA A 63 -6.56 1.17 -6.75
N HIS A 64 -5.30 1.56 -6.85
CA HIS A 64 -4.80 2.49 -7.83
C HIS A 64 -3.55 1.90 -8.49
N CYS A 65 -3.21 2.37 -9.69
CA CYS A 65 -1.85 2.22 -10.17
C CYS A 65 -0.89 2.85 -9.16
N SER A 66 0.31 2.28 -9.01
CA SER A 66 1.30 2.81 -8.05
C SER A 66 1.84 4.15 -8.53
N LYS A 67 2.17 5.04 -7.59
CA LYS A 67 2.88 6.29 -7.89
C LYS A 67 4.39 6.07 -8.09
N THR A 68 4.94 5.02 -7.48
CA THR A 68 6.40 4.79 -7.39
C THR A 68 6.89 3.66 -8.28
N SER A 69 5.99 2.95 -8.96
CA SER A 69 6.33 1.84 -9.85
C SER A 69 5.28 1.66 -10.94
N THR A 70 5.55 0.79 -11.92
CA THR A 70 4.54 0.31 -12.90
C THR A 70 3.53 -0.66 -12.29
N GLY A 71 3.61 -0.86 -10.97
CA GLY A 71 2.79 -1.77 -10.18
C GLY A 71 1.44 -1.18 -9.79
N ILE A 72 0.87 -1.74 -8.73
CA ILE A 72 -0.37 -1.24 -8.12
C ILE A 72 -0.16 -0.97 -6.63
N THR A 73 -1.03 -0.15 -6.07
CA THR A 73 -1.15 0.07 -4.63
C THR A 73 -2.60 -0.14 -4.21
N LEU A 74 -2.79 -0.98 -3.19
CA LEU A 74 -4.07 -1.22 -2.54
C LEU A 74 -4.17 -0.40 -1.26
N LEU A 75 -5.38 0.01 -0.92
CA LEU A 75 -5.76 0.53 0.39
C LEU A 75 -6.85 -0.36 0.96
N LEU A 76 -6.60 -0.93 2.13
CA LEU A 76 -7.55 -1.72 2.89
C LEU A 76 -7.88 -0.99 4.19
N ILE A 77 -9.17 -0.89 4.53
CA ILE A 77 -9.64 -0.30 5.79
C ILE A 77 -10.51 -1.33 6.47
N ASN A 78 -10.14 -1.71 7.70
CA ASN A 78 -10.95 -2.60 8.53
C ASN A 78 -11.77 -1.79 9.53
N LEU A 79 -13.09 -1.94 9.46
CA LEU A 79 -14.06 -1.31 10.34
C LEU A 79 -14.60 -2.28 11.41
N ASP A 80 -14.09 -3.50 11.46
CA ASP A 80 -14.34 -4.43 12.55
C ASP A 80 -13.46 -4.02 13.75
N GLY A 81 -14.08 -3.97 14.94
CA GLY A 81 -13.39 -3.55 16.16
C GLY A 81 -12.76 -4.69 16.95
N ILE A 82 -12.98 -5.93 16.54
CA ILE A 82 -12.56 -7.12 17.29
C ILE A 82 -11.74 -8.06 16.40
N LYS A 83 -12.14 -8.24 15.15
CA LYS A 83 -11.57 -9.28 14.29
C LYS A 83 -10.53 -8.75 13.30
N THR A 84 -9.34 -9.34 13.35
CA THR A 84 -8.37 -9.29 12.27
C THR A 84 -8.92 -10.05 11.07
N THR A 85 -8.86 -9.44 9.88
CA THR A 85 -9.27 -10.10 8.64
C THR A 85 -8.05 -10.48 7.81
N ASN A 86 -7.96 -11.74 7.38
CA ASN A 86 -6.92 -12.22 6.48
C ASN A 86 -7.39 -12.06 5.04
N VAL A 87 -6.71 -11.22 4.26
CA VAL A 87 -7.10 -10.86 2.90
C VAL A 87 -6.15 -11.50 1.89
N GLY A 88 -6.68 -12.35 1.00
CA GLY A 88 -5.97 -12.82 -0.18
C GLY A 88 -6.17 -11.88 -1.37
N ILE A 89 -5.19 -11.78 -2.26
CA ILE A 89 -5.28 -10.98 -3.48
C ILE A 89 -5.39 -11.91 -4.68
N SER A 90 -6.39 -11.65 -5.52
CA SER A 90 -6.53 -12.28 -6.83
C SER A 90 -6.75 -11.21 -7.89
N PHE A 91 -6.49 -11.58 -9.14
CA PHE A 91 -6.62 -10.68 -10.28
C PHE A 91 -7.47 -11.35 -11.35
N ILE A 92 -8.44 -10.61 -11.89
CA ILE A 92 -9.43 -11.15 -12.83
C ILE A 92 -8.84 -11.30 -14.25
N ASN A 93 -7.89 -10.43 -14.63
CA ASN A 93 -7.30 -10.43 -15.98
C ASN A 93 -5.86 -10.98 -15.98
N THR A 94 -5.44 -11.55 -17.11
CA THR A 94 -4.13 -12.19 -17.30
C THR A 94 -2.97 -11.22 -17.07
N ILE A 95 -2.34 -11.30 -15.90
CA ILE A 95 -1.18 -10.48 -15.54
C ILE A 95 0.10 -11.14 -16.04
N LYS A 96 0.95 -10.35 -16.70
CA LYS A 96 2.36 -10.70 -16.89
C LYS A 96 3.12 -10.31 -15.63
N ILE A 97 3.36 -11.26 -14.73
CA ILE A 97 4.27 -11.09 -13.60
C ILE A 97 5.68 -11.04 -14.18
N ILE A 98 6.38 -9.90 -14.04
CA ILE A 98 7.78 -9.77 -14.47
C ILE A 98 8.65 -9.76 -13.22
N THR A 99 9.41 -10.83 -13.01
CA THR A 99 10.52 -10.81 -12.07
C THR A 99 11.71 -10.11 -12.75
N GLN A 100 12.27 -9.09 -12.09
CA GLN A 100 13.50 -8.43 -12.53
C GLN A 100 14.67 -9.42 -12.37
N THR A 101 14.90 -10.25 -13.38
CA THR A 101 16.22 -10.85 -13.57
C THR A 101 17.09 -9.80 -14.23
N THR A 102 18.09 -9.33 -13.50
CA THR A 102 19.22 -8.57 -14.03
C THR A 102 19.78 -9.30 -15.25
N LYS A 103 19.52 -8.77 -16.45
CA LYS A 103 20.19 -9.21 -17.67
C LYS A 103 21.68 -8.84 -17.54
N LYS A 104 22.51 -9.74 -17.02
CA LYS A 104 23.91 -9.78 -17.44
C LYS A 104 23.91 -10.39 -18.83
N GLU A 105 24.25 -9.59 -19.85
CA GLU A 105 24.55 -10.10 -21.18
C GLU A 105 25.67 -11.15 -21.09
N PRO A 106 25.46 -12.39 -21.55
CA PRO A 106 26.55 -13.31 -21.80
C PRO A 106 27.03 -13.08 -23.24
N LYS A 107 28.34 -12.80 -23.36
CA LYS A 107 29.09 -12.84 -24.61
C LYS A 107 28.83 -14.18 -25.34
N GLU A 108 28.75 -14.09 -26.66
CA GLU A 108 28.54 -15.21 -27.59
C GLU A 108 29.41 -16.43 -27.26
N GLN A 109 28.82 -17.62 -27.18
CA GLN A 109 29.46 -18.86 -27.64
C GLN A 109 28.48 -20.04 -27.81
N LYS A 110 28.37 -20.46 -29.08
CA LYS A 110 28.06 -21.77 -29.70
C LYS A 110 27.03 -22.72 -29.05
N ARG A 111 26.02 -23.02 -29.90
CA ARG A 111 24.95 -24.03 -29.86
C ARG A 111 25.23 -25.35 -29.12
N THR A 112 24.28 -25.75 -28.26
CA THR A 112 23.85 -27.15 -28.12
C THR A 112 22.31 -27.22 -28.00
N LYS A 113 21.72 -28.18 -28.74
CA LYS A 113 20.28 -28.45 -28.80
C LYS A 113 19.80 -29.05 -27.48
N PHE A 114 19.21 -28.24 -26.62
CA PHE A 114 18.28 -28.70 -25.57
C PHE A 114 17.16 -27.68 -25.49
N SER A 115 15.93 -28.10 -25.77
CA SER A 115 14.72 -27.31 -25.55
C SER A 115 14.55 -27.09 -24.04
N LYS A 116 15.22 -26.07 -23.50
CA LYS A 116 14.98 -25.61 -22.13
C LYS A 116 13.58 -25.02 -22.08
N MET A 117 12.67 -25.81 -21.52
CA MET A 117 11.32 -25.42 -21.14
C MET A 117 11.39 -24.08 -20.39
N ARG A 118 10.80 -23.03 -20.96
CA ARG A 118 10.64 -21.73 -20.29
C ARG A 118 9.82 -21.95 -19.02
N ARG A 119 10.47 -22.00 -17.86
CA ARG A 119 9.77 -21.92 -16.57
C ARG A 119 9.13 -20.55 -16.47
N ASN A 120 7.80 -20.49 -16.51
CA ASN A 120 7.08 -19.35 -15.98
C ASN A 120 7.50 -19.17 -14.52
N PRO A 121 7.83 -17.95 -14.07
CA PRO A 121 8.16 -17.71 -12.68
C PRO A 121 6.95 -18.06 -11.81
N LYS A 122 7.21 -18.77 -10.70
CA LYS A 122 6.16 -19.09 -9.73
C LYS A 122 5.77 -17.80 -9.02
N VAL A 123 4.47 -17.56 -8.85
CA VAL A 123 3.87 -16.42 -8.12
C VAL A 123 4.55 -16.18 -6.75
N ASN A 124 5.08 -17.24 -6.13
CA ASN A 124 5.81 -17.22 -4.86
C ASN A 124 7.08 -16.36 -4.82
N GLU A 125 7.55 -15.76 -5.92
CA GLU A 125 8.71 -14.85 -5.91
C GLU A 125 8.32 -13.37 -5.89
N VAL A 126 7.04 -13.04 -6.04
CA VAL A 126 6.58 -11.64 -6.00
C VAL A 126 6.57 -11.15 -4.55
N ILE A 127 7.29 -10.06 -4.30
CA ILE A 127 7.30 -9.37 -3.01
C ILE A 127 6.32 -8.20 -3.07
N ARG A 128 5.57 -8.02 -2.00
CA ARG A 128 4.78 -6.82 -1.75
C ARG A 128 5.28 -6.10 -0.50
N GLU A 129 5.00 -4.81 -0.44
CA GLU A 129 5.36 -3.93 0.65
C GLU A 129 4.10 -3.49 1.37
N GLU A 130 4.04 -3.67 2.69
CA GLU A 130 2.87 -3.35 3.50
C GLU A 130 3.18 -2.23 4.52
N TYR A 131 2.22 -1.33 4.67
CA TYR A 131 2.26 -0.20 5.60
C TYR A 131 0.99 -0.23 6.44
N HIS A 132 1.09 -0.80 7.63
CA HIS A 132 0.00 -0.96 8.57
C HIS A 132 -0.05 0.24 9.51
N LEU A 133 -1.13 1.02 9.43
CA LEU A 133 -1.41 2.11 10.36
C LEU A 133 -2.41 1.65 11.42
N THR A 134 -2.00 1.77 12.68
CA THR A 134 -2.83 1.49 13.86
C THR A 134 -2.72 2.61 14.88
N ALA A 135 -3.73 2.76 15.72
CA ALA A 135 -3.67 3.67 16.85
C ALA A 135 -2.91 3.04 18.03
N LYS A 136 -2.21 3.86 18.82
CA LYS A 136 -1.47 3.38 20.00
C LYS A 136 -2.39 2.67 20.97
N ASN A 137 -2.00 1.46 21.37
CA ASN A 137 -2.76 0.58 22.26
C ASN A 137 -4.18 0.24 21.76
N GLY A 138 -4.47 0.44 20.47
CA GLY A 138 -5.82 0.27 19.92
C GLY A 138 -6.81 1.38 20.31
N ASP A 139 -6.35 2.46 20.95
CA ASP A 139 -7.18 3.60 21.32
C ASP A 139 -7.42 4.53 20.13
N LEU A 140 -8.63 4.54 19.59
CA LEU A 140 -9.01 5.39 18.44
C LEU A 140 -8.99 6.89 18.73
N HIS A 141 -8.94 7.30 20.00
CA HIS A 141 -8.76 8.70 20.39
C HIS A 141 -7.29 9.11 20.51
N SER A 142 -6.37 8.15 20.42
CA SER A 142 -4.94 8.42 20.50
C SER A 142 -4.47 9.35 19.38
N GLN A 143 -3.62 10.31 19.74
CA GLN A 143 -2.93 11.16 18.77
C GLN A 143 -1.65 10.52 18.22
N ILE A 144 -1.32 9.31 18.66
CA ILE A 144 -0.12 8.58 18.23
C ILE A 144 -0.53 7.45 17.29
N VAL A 145 0.00 7.50 16.07
CA VAL A 145 -0.13 6.46 15.06
C VAL A 145 1.12 5.61 15.03
N LEU A 146 0.94 4.31 14.85
CA LEU A 146 2.03 3.37 14.61
C LEU A 146 2.03 2.98 13.14
N LEU A 147 3.22 2.95 12.54
CA LEU A 147 3.48 2.28 11.27
C LEU A 147 4.16 0.95 11.55
N ASN A 148 3.52 -0.15 11.15
CA ASN A 148 4.07 -1.50 11.33
C ASN A 148 4.49 -1.78 12.78
N GLY A 149 3.73 -1.26 13.75
CA GLY A 149 4.01 -1.40 15.18
C GLY A 149 5.04 -0.42 15.75
N LYS A 150 5.57 0.53 14.96
CA LYS A 150 6.49 1.58 15.43
C LYS A 150 5.81 2.95 15.43
N GLU A 151 5.90 3.66 16.55
CA GLU A 151 5.32 5.00 16.70
C GLU A 151 5.91 6.00 15.68
N LEU A 152 5.02 6.74 15.02
CA LEU A 152 5.37 7.84 14.13
C LEU A 152 5.43 9.13 14.92
N ILE A 153 6.62 9.43 15.46
CA ILE A 153 6.89 10.64 16.23
C ILE A 153 7.93 11.47 15.48
N VAL A 154 7.65 12.77 15.34
CA VAL A 154 8.61 13.73 14.80
C VAL A 154 9.73 13.97 15.81
N ASN A 155 10.96 14.13 15.32
CA ASN A 155 12.08 14.46 16.22
C ASN A 155 12.01 15.92 16.70
N SER A 156 12.97 16.34 17.54
CA SER A 156 13.06 17.72 18.05
C SER A 156 13.19 18.79 16.97
N SER A 157 13.64 18.42 15.76
CA SER A 157 13.70 19.31 14.60
C SER A 157 12.44 19.28 13.73
N GLY A 158 11.37 18.59 14.15
CA GLY A 158 10.12 18.46 13.40
C GLY A 158 10.21 17.51 12.20
N ILE A 159 11.28 16.72 12.08
CA ILE A 159 11.48 15.80 10.95
C ILE A 159 10.64 14.54 11.16
N ILE A 160 9.84 14.21 10.15
CA ILE A 160 9.03 12.99 10.11
C ILE A 160 9.95 11.77 9.89
N PRO A 161 9.79 10.69 10.66
CA PRO A 161 10.60 9.48 10.49
C PRO A 161 10.35 8.83 9.12
N SER A 162 11.32 8.03 8.66
CA SER A 162 11.18 7.25 7.44
C SER A 162 10.00 6.27 7.56
N LEU A 163 9.09 6.28 6.58
CA LEU A 163 7.96 5.37 6.51
C LEU A 163 8.40 4.10 5.79
N ASN A 164 8.98 3.15 6.53
CA ASN A 164 9.52 1.92 5.94
C ASN A 164 8.45 0.81 5.91
N PRO A 165 8.26 0.11 4.78
CA PRO A 165 7.34 -1.01 4.70
C PRO A 165 7.89 -2.25 5.39
N ILE A 166 6.99 -3.18 5.69
CA ILE A 166 7.36 -4.59 5.84
C ILE A 166 7.23 -5.28 4.49
N LYS A 167 8.16 -6.17 4.16
CA LYS A 167 8.14 -6.93 2.91
C LYS A 167 7.53 -8.30 3.16
N GLN A 168 6.54 -8.67 2.35
CA GLN A 168 5.84 -9.94 2.45
C GLN A 168 5.78 -10.63 1.09
N ASN A 169 5.65 -11.96 1.13
CA ASN A 169 5.39 -12.73 -0.08
C ASN A 169 3.98 -12.44 -0.59
N PHE A 170 3.81 -12.23 -1.89
CA PHE A 170 2.50 -12.01 -2.51
C PHE A 170 1.49 -13.11 -2.21
N SER A 171 1.92 -14.37 -2.10
CA SER A 171 1.03 -15.51 -1.82
C SER A 171 0.55 -15.57 -0.37
N SER A 172 1.24 -14.91 0.58
CA SER A 172 0.82 -14.89 1.98
C SER A 172 -0.44 -14.04 2.15
N PRO A 173 -1.38 -14.37 3.05
CA PRO A 173 -2.49 -13.46 3.35
C PRO A 173 -1.99 -12.13 3.93
N ILE A 174 -2.74 -11.05 3.69
CA ILE A 174 -2.53 -9.75 4.35
C ILE A 174 -3.37 -9.73 5.62
N ASN A 175 -2.74 -9.52 6.76
CA ASN A 175 -3.45 -9.46 8.04
C ASN A 175 -3.89 -8.02 8.30
N VAL A 176 -5.18 -7.73 8.17
CA VAL A 176 -5.74 -6.38 8.40
C VAL A 176 -6.33 -6.35 9.81
N ALA A 177 -5.60 -5.73 10.74
CA ALA A 177 -5.98 -5.66 12.16
C ALA A 177 -7.33 -4.93 12.38
N PRO A 178 -8.00 -5.10 13.53
CA PRO A 178 -9.20 -4.33 13.87
C PRO A 178 -8.94 -2.83 13.82
N TYR A 179 -9.93 -2.05 13.40
CA TYR A 179 -9.87 -0.58 13.26
C TYR A 179 -8.53 -0.05 12.72
N SER A 180 -8.09 -0.62 11.59
CA SER A 180 -6.79 -0.31 11.01
C SER A 180 -6.89 0.05 9.53
N ILE A 181 -5.81 0.66 9.03
CA ILE A 181 -5.65 1.02 7.63
C ILE A 181 -4.35 0.38 7.15
N VAL A 182 -4.38 -0.25 5.98
CA VAL A 182 -3.20 -0.90 5.38
C VAL A 182 -3.03 -0.43 3.95
N PHE A 183 -1.87 0.14 3.64
CA PHE A 183 -1.45 0.34 2.25
C PHE A 183 -0.58 -0.84 1.83
N VAL A 184 -0.84 -1.38 0.64
CA VAL A 184 -0.10 -2.52 0.09
C VAL A 184 0.40 -2.18 -1.31
N HIS A 185 1.71 -2.04 -1.45
CA HIS A 185 2.35 -1.76 -2.72
C HIS A 185 2.88 -3.06 -3.35
N ILE A 186 2.52 -3.31 -4.62
CA ILE A 186 2.89 -4.51 -5.37
C ILE A 186 3.63 -4.06 -6.64
N PRO A 187 4.97 -3.92 -6.59
CA PRO A 187 5.73 -3.25 -7.64
C PRO A 187 5.81 -4.02 -8.97
N SER A 188 5.75 -5.34 -8.91
CA SER A 188 6.10 -6.22 -10.05
C SER A 188 4.90 -6.72 -10.87
N VAL A 189 3.70 -6.20 -10.60
CA VAL A 189 2.47 -6.58 -11.31
C VAL A 189 2.18 -5.54 -12.39
N ARG A 190 2.14 -5.97 -13.66
CA ARG A 190 1.84 -5.06 -14.78
C ARG A 190 0.38 -5.13 -15.20
N PHE A 191 -0.32 -4.02 -15.03
CA PHE A 191 -1.62 -3.76 -15.64
C PHE A 191 -1.46 -2.82 -16.83
N PRO A 192 -2.09 -3.08 -17.99
CA PRO A 192 -2.04 -2.17 -19.14
C PRO A 192 -2.48 -0.73 -18.80
N ALA A 193 -3.41 -0.56 -17.85
CA ALA A 193 -3.85 0.75 -17.39
C ALA A 193 -2.81 1.52 -16.54
N CYS A 194 -1.70 0.87 -16.15
CA CYS A 194 -0.66 1.42 -15.28
C CYS A 194 0.70 1.60 -15.99
N ILE A 195 0.72 1.50 -17.33
CA ILE A 195 1.93 1.62 -18.17
C ILE A 195 1.78 2.85 -19.06
#